data_AF-A0A2U1WS61-F1
#
_entry.id   AF-A0A2U1WS61-F1
#
_cell.length_a   1.000
_cell.length_b   1.000
_cell.length_c   1.000
_cell.angle_alpha   90.00
_cell.angle_beta   90.00
_cell.angle_gamma   90.00
#
_symmetry.space_group_name_H-M   'P 1'
#
loop_
_entity.id
_entity.type
_entity.pdbx_description
1 polymer ?
#
loop_
_entity_poly.entity_id
_entity_poly.type
_entity_poly.pdbx_seq_one_letter_code
_entity_poly.pdbx_strand_id
1 'polypeptide(L)' 'MFKALDTNGDGRISLEEFLAGSRGEATASAPESRQHLETRFRQLDGDGDGALTPGELIGAGRGSAHAKH' A
#
# COMPACT_ATOMS: atom_id res chain seq x y z
N MET A 1 -3.56 12.67 0.61
CA MET A 1 -2.83 11.56 -0.06
C MET A 1 -3.64 10.27 -0.02
N PHE A 2 -3.97 9.71 1.15
CA PHE A 2 -4.71 8.44 1.25
C PHE A 2 -6.06 8.42 0.51
N LYS A 3 -6.93 9.40 0.78
CA LYS A 3 -8.22 9.58 0.09
C LYS A 3 -8.15 9.85 -1.41
N ALA A 4 -6.97 10.19 -1.94
CA ALA A 4 -6.80 10.38 -3.38
C ALA A 4 -6.50 9.05 -4.10
N LEU A 5 -6.10 8.04 -3.34
CA LEU A 5 -5.78 6.70 -3.79
C LEU A 5 -6.94 5.74 -3.48
N ASP A 6 -7.56 5.88 -2.29
CA ASP A 6 -8.82 5.25 -1.87
C ASP A 6 -9.98 5.81 -2.71
N THR A 7 -10.21 5.18 -3.86
CA THR A 7 -11.20 5.58 -4.86
C THR A 7 -12.57 5.03 -4.50
N ASN A 8 -12.62 3.86 -3.85
CA ASN A 8 -13.89 3.25 -3.43
C ASN A 8 -14.45 3.82 -2.12
N GLY A 9 -13.67 4.58 -1.34
CA GLY A 9 -14.13 5.20 -0.10
C GLY A 9 -14.23 4.24 1.09
N ASP A 10 -13.66 3.03 1.01
CA ASP A 10 -13.75 2.03 2.09
C ASP A 10 -12.77 2.32 3.24
N GLY A 11 -11.86 3.27 3.04
CA GLY A 11 -10.84 3.62 4.01
C GLY A 11 -9.68 2.63 4.03
N ARG A 12 -9.45 1.92 2.92
CA ARG A 12 -8.34 0.96 2.70
C ARG A 12 -7.89 1.06 1.26
N ILE A 13 -6.59 0.94 1.02
CA ILE A 13 -6.04 0.97 -0.35
C ILE A 13 -5.77 -0.44 -0.80
N SER A 14 -6.56 -0.93 -1.74
CA SER A 14 -6.30 -2.23 -2.35
C SER A 14 -5.07 -2.16 -3.27
N LEU A 15 -4.45 -3.31 -3.56
CA LEU A 15 -3.34 -3.37 -4.51
C LEU A 15 -3.69 -2.71 -5.85
N GLU A 16 -4.92 -2.88 -6.33
CA GLU A 16 -5.41 -2.27 -7.57
C GLU A 16 -5.46 -0.74 -7.48
N GLU A 17 -5.89 -0.18 -6.35
CA GLU A 17 -5.93 1.26 -6.11
C GLU A 17 -4.53 1.85 -5.95
N PHE A 18 -3.63 1.12 -5.30
CA PHE A 18 -2.22 1.49 -5.17
C PHE A 18 -1.51 1.53 -6.54
N LEU A 19 -1.77 0.52 -7.38
CA LEU A 19 -1.29 0.45 -8.76
C LEU A 19 -1.92 1.55 -9.63
N ALA A 20 -3.23 1.78 -9.50
CA ALA A 20 -3.95 2.81 -10.27
C ALA A 20 -3.48 4.22 -9.91
N GLY A 21 -3.24 4.49 -8.62
CA GLY A 21 -2.67 5.75 -8.16
C GLY A 21 -1.22 5.97 -8.58
N SER A 22 -0.40 4.91 -8.58
CA SER A 22 1.00 4.98 -9.04
C SER A 22 1.13 5.05 -10.57
N ARG A 23 0.11 4.60 -11.32
CA ARG A 23 0.04 4.67 -12.78
C ARG A 23 0.02 6.10 -13.32
N GLY A 24 -0.35 7.08 -12.49
CA GLY A 24 -0.29 8.50 -12.83
C GLY A 24 1.14 9.08 -12.85
N GLU A 25 2.09 8.47 -12.16
CA GLU A 25 3.45 9.00 -12.00
C GLU A 25 4.52 8.14 -12.70
N ALA A 26 4.28 6.84 -12.83
CA ALA A 26 5.18 5.92 -13.53
C ALA A 26 4.40 5.07 -14.53
N THR A 27 4.91 5.00 -15.75
CA THR A 27 4.45 4.15 -16.86
C THR A 27 4.18 2.71 -16.39
N ALA A 28 2.92 2.40 -16.03
CA ALA A 28 2.51 1.11 -15.45
C ALA A 28 2.53 -0.08 -16.43
N SER A 29 3.05 0.11 -17.65
CA SER A 29 3.22 -0.96 -18.63
C SER A 29 4.52 -1.75 -18.44
N ALA A 30 5.41 -1.32 -17.54
CA ALA A 30 6.60 -2.08 -17.20
C ALA A 30 6.29 -3.13 -16.11
N PRO A 31 6.53 -4.43 -16.36
CA PRO A 31 6.35 -5.47 -15.35
C PRO A 31 7.23 -5.25 -14.10
N GLU A 32 8.37 -4.58 -14.27
CA GLU A 32 9.27 -4.20 -13.18
C GLU A 32 8.62 -3.23 -12.20
N SER A 33 7.85 -2.25 -12.69
CA SER A 33 7.12 -1.31 -11.84
C SER A 33 6.05 -2.03 -11.01
N ARG A 34 5.37 -3.03 -11.59
CA ARG A 34 4.35 -3.80 -10.87
C ARG A 34 4.96 -4.61 -9.72
N GLN A 35 6.04 -5.35 -9.97
CA GLN A 35 6.71 -6.12 -8.92
C GLN A 35 7.28 -5.23 -7.80
N HIS A 36 7.82 -4.05 -8.17
CA HIS A 36 8.33 -3.10 -7.20
C HIS A 36 7.21 -2.51 -6.33
N LEU A 37 6.06 -2.20 -6.93
CA LEU A 37 4.87 -1.74 -6.22
C LEU A 37 4.28 -2.83 -5.32
N GLU A 38 4.19 -4.07 -5.79
CA GLU A 38 3.75 -5.22 -4.98
C GLU A 38 4.67 -5.46 -3.77
N THR A 39 5.99 -5.35 -3.98
CA THR A 39 6.98 -5.53 -2.90
C THR A 39 6.86 -4.41 -1.87
N ARG A 40 6.66 -3.16 -2.31
CA ARG A 40 6.41 -2.04 -1.40
C ARG A 40 5.08 -2.19 -0.68
N PHE A 41 4.05 -2.63 -1.39
CA PHE A 41 2.74 -2.89 -0.84
C PHE A 41 2.82 -3.94 0.29
N ARG A 42 3.45 -5.10 0.03
CA ARG A 42 3.68 -6.14 1.05
C ARG A 42 4.52 -5.69 2.24
N GLN A 43 5.42 -4.72 2.05
CA GLN A 43 6.19 -4.17 3.17
C GLN A 43 5.36 -3.22 4.04
N LEU A 44 4.28 -2.67 3.49
CA LEU A 44 3.35 -1.79 4.19
C LEU A 44 2.16 -2.57 4.76
N ASP A 45 1.73 -3.65 4.09
CA ASP A 45 0.67 -4.57 4.47
C ASP A 45 1.21 -5.52 5.54
N GLY A 46 1.05 -5.12 6.80
CA GLY A 46 1.61 -5.84 7.94
C GLY A 46 0.77 -7.05 8.31
N ASP A 47 -0.53 -7.01 8.02
CA ASP A 47 -1.47 -8.11 8.30
C ASP A 47 -1.53 -9.13 7.15
N GLY A 48 -1.16 -8.71 5.93
CA GLY A 48 -1.14 -9.57 4.74
C GLY A 48 -2.53 -9.79 4.13
N ASP A 49 -3.48 -8.90 4.42
CA ASP A 49 -4.87 -8.96 3.95
C ASP A 49 -4.99 -8.50 2.48
N GLY A 50 -3.92 -7.94 1.90
CA GLY A 50 -3.92 -7.46 0.52
C GLY A 50 -4.51 -6.05 0.38
N ALA A 51 -4.69 -5.32 1.48
CA ALA A 51 -5.21 -3.96 1.54
C ALA A 51 -4.45 -3.12 2.59
N LEU A 52 -3.99 -1.93 2.23
CA LEU A 52 -3.32 -1.02 3.16
C LEU A 52 -4.35 -0.17 3.89
N THR A 53 -4.48 -0.39 5.18
CA THR A 53 -5.28 0.49 6.03
C THR A 53 -4.50 1.77 6.37
N PRO A 54 -5.18 2.88 6.74
CA PRO A 54 -4.51 4.08 7.23
C PRO A 54 -3.70 3.78 8.50
N GLY A 55 -4.13 2.81 9.31
CA GLY A 55 -3.38 2.35 10.48
C GLY A 55 -2.02 1.76 10.10
N GLU A 56 -1.98 0.93 9.05
CA GLU A 56 -0.75 0.31 8.56
C GLU A 56 0.21 1.30 7.92
N LEU A 57 -0.29 2.26 7.13
CA LEU A 57 0.57 3.31 6.56
C LEU A 57 1.18 4.24 7.62
N ILE A 58 0.43 4.54 8.68
CA ILE A 58 0.93 5.37 9.80
C ILE A 58 1.86 4.55 10.69
N GLY A 59 1.58 3.26 10.87
CA GLY A 59 2.39 2.30 11.62
C GLY A 59 3.72 1.98 10.94
N ALA A 60 3.74 1.87 9.61
CA ALA A 60 4.93 1.53 8.84
C ALA A 60 6.06 2.58 8.93
N GLY A 61 5.75 3.82 9.32
CA GLY A 61 6.74 4.88 9.57
C GLY A 61 7.41 4.85 10.94
N ARG A 62 6.95 4.00 11.88
CA ARG A 62 7.58 3.78 13.18
C ARG A 62 7.98 2.32 13.27
N GLY A 63 9.23 2.04 12.91
CA GLY A 63 9.80 0.70 12.96
C GLY A 63 9.52 -0.03 14.26
N SER A 64 9.40 -1.35 14.15
CA SER A 64 9.92 -2.30 15.13
C SER A 64 9.70 -1.90 16.61
N ALA A 65 8.51 -2.10 17.19
CA ALA A 65 8.37 -2.40 18.64
C ALA A 65 6.91 -2.56 19.12
N HIS A 66 6.43 -3.81 19.21
CA HIS A 66 5.64 -4.37 20.33
C HIS A 66 5.34 -5.84 19.99
N ALA A 67 6.07 -6.88 20.40
CA ALA A 67 6.47 -7.32 21.74
C ALA A 67 5.28 -7.54 22.69
N LYS A 68 4.81 -8.81 22.77
CA LYS A 68 4.41 -9.67 23.94
C LYS A 68 3.39 -10.73 23.47
N HIS A 69 3.48 -12.02 23.79
CA HIS A 69 4.04 -12.72 24.96
C HIS A 69 4.33 -14.18 24.59
#